data_AF-A0A928M8B7-F1
#
_entry.id   AF-A0A928M8B7-F1
#
_cell.length_a   1.000
_cell.length_b   1.000
_cell.length_c   1.000
_cell.angle_alpha   90.00
_cell.angle_beta   90.00
_cell.angle_gamma   90.00
#
_symmetry.space_group_name_H-M   'P 1'
#
loop_
_entity.id
_entity.type
_entity.pdbx_description
1 polymer ?
#
loop_
_entity_poly.entity_id
_entity_poly.type
_entity_poly.pdbx_seq_one_letter_code
_entity_poly.pdbx_strand_id
1 'polypeptide(L)'
;MNAILMAGGEGTRLKSIWPEQPKPMIPLLGKPVMEHLLGWVKHNGVGHVRVTLRYNPGAITEYFGNGSAFGLDLQYSVESAPLGTAGGVRECADFYGNRDFFVLSGDAVCDYDLRALAECHRRTGAAVTMALAETAAPMGYGLVLHDRRGFVRRFIEKPDWRKVITDRVNTGVYVVSARAMSYVPPKQPFDFARDLFPRLLEAGEKVVALPMSGYWCDVGTPRAYYRCNLDALDGRVRLYGRDGKPLEPPAEPNTPAPAAEAPMRGGYHVEIPCTSRARLMRLLSEKLMFEAGTDFSDGLSLPGAHFAPDPEKEAVVLDAEDEKQLSKWEKYARSLGESD
;
A
#
# COMPACT_ATOMS: atom_id res chain seq x y z
N MET A 1 8.98 21.48 4.53
CA MET A 1 9.99 20.61 3.88
C MET A 1 9.42 20.18 2.55
N ASN A 2 10.27 19.92 1.55
CA ASN A 2 9.83 19.36 0.27
C ASN A 2 9.71 17.84 0.38
N ALA A 3 8.98 17.19 -0.53
CA ALA A 3 8.93 15.73 -0.62
C ALA A 3 9.44 15.22 -1.97
N ILE A 4 10.11 14.06 -1.94
CA ILE A 4 10.45 13.29 -3.12
C ILE A 4 9.66 11.99 -3.06
N LEU A 5 8.88 11.74 -4.11
CA LEU A 5 8.04 10.56 -4.23
C LEU A 5 8.67 9.55 -5.19
N MET A 6 8.93 8.34 -4.71
CA MET A 6 9.53 7.27 -5.51
C MET A 6 8.44 6.49 -6.26
N ALA A 7 8.30 6.76 -7.55
CA ALA A 7 7.25 6.18 -8.40
C ALA A 7 7.82 5.41 -9.61
N GLY A 8 9.12 5.06 -9.60
CA GLY A 8 9.79 4.35 -10.70
C GLY A 8 9.61 2.83 -10.75
N GLY A 9 8.93 2.23 -9.77
CA GLY A 9 8.79 0.77 -9.65
C GLY A 9 7.83 0.14 -10.68
N GLU A 10 8.25 -0.97 -11.30
CA GLU A 10 7.47 -1.67 -12.34
C GLU A 10 6.26 -2.47 -11.84
N GLY A 11 6.13 -2.66 -10.53
CA GLY A 11 4.94 -3.34 -9.97
C GLY A 11 4.72 -4.79 -10.38
N THR A 12 5.78 -5.54 -10.66
CA THR A 12 5.71 -6.89 -11.25
C THR A 12 4.72 -7.84 -10.57
N ARG A 13 4.58 -7.78 -9.24
CA ARG A 13 3.66 -8.63 -8.46
C ARG A 13 2.18 -8.31 -8.65
N LEU A 14 1.82 -7.12 -9.14
CA LEU A 14 0.45 -6.69 -9.41
C LEU A 14 0.04 -6.83 -10.88
N LYS A 15 0.98 -7.24 -11.76
CA LYS A 15 0.71 -7.37 -13.20
C LYS A 15 -0.37 -8.40 -13.54
N SER A 16 -0.68 -9.33 -12.65
CA SER A 16 -1.80 -10.28 -12.82
C SER A 16 -3.17 -9.61 -12.77
N ILE A 17 -3.29 -8.44 -12.13
CA ILE A 17 -4.53 -7.66 -12.03
C ILE A 17 -4.42 -6.37 -12.86
N TRP A 18 -3.25 -5.74 -12.86
CA TRP A 18 -2.98 -4.46 -13.52
C TRP A 18 -1.72 -4.57 -14.41
N PRO A 19 -1.82 -5.19 -15.60
CA PRO A 19 -0.66 -5.56 -16.41
C PRO A 19 0.17 -4.38 -16.93
N GLU A 20 -0.49 -3.27 -17.29
CA GLU A 20 0.12 -2.13 -17.98
C GLU A 20 0.16 -0.84 -17.13
N GLN A 21 -0.42 -0.88 -15.92
CA GLN A 21 -0.55 0.30 -15.07
C GLN A 21 0.67 0.42 -14.13
N PRO A 22 1.34 1.59 -14.06
CA PRO A 22 2.31 1.83 -13.01
C PRO A 22 1.61 1.80 -11.64
N LYS A 23 2.26 1.21 -10.62
CA LYS A 23 1.68 1.03 -9.27
C LYS A 23 1.01 2.28 -8.68
N PRO A 24 1.61 3.48 -8.78
CA PRO A 24 1.00 4.69 -8.21
C PRO A 24 -0.36 5.05 -8.83
N MET A 25 -0.64 4.53 -10.03
CA MET A 25 -1.89 4.74 -10.76
C MET A 25 -2.94 3.65 -10.56
N ILE A 26 -2.64 2.59 -9.81
CA ILE A 26 -3.62 1.56 -9.48
C ILE A 26 -4.75 2.22 -8.66
N PRO A 27 -6.03 1.96 -8.99
CA PRO A 27 -7.15 2.65 -8.35
C PRO A 27 -7.46 2.08 -6.96
N LEU A 28 -7.36 2.88 -5.90
CA LEU A 28 -7.92 2.61 -4.58
C LEU A 28 -9.25 3.37 -4.45
N LEU A 29 -10.36 2.65 -4.32
CA LEU A 29 -11.72 3.22 -4.31
C LEU A 29 -11.98 4.18 -5.50
N GLY A 30 -11.57 3.76 -6.70
CA GLY A 30 -11.81 4.50 -7.95
C GLY A 30 -10.87 5.69 -8.22
N LYS A 31 -9.90 5.96 -7.35
CA LYS A 31 -8.86 6.99 -7.55
C LYS A 31 -7.46 6.40 -7.45
N PRO A 32 -6.46 6.90 -8.20
CA PRO A 32 -5.08 6.43 -8.07
C PRO A 32 -4.57 6.42 -6.63
N VAL A 33 -3.81 5.39 -6.23
CA VAL A 33 -3.12 5.35 -4.92
C VAL A 33 -2.31 6.63 -4.68
N MET A 34 -1.63 7.13 -5.71
CA MET A 34 -0.84 8.36 -5.63
C MET A 34 -1.71 9.62 -5.42
N GLU A 35 -2.97 9.63 -5.85
CA GLU A 35 -3.87 10.76 -5.56
C GLU A 35 -4.15 10.87 -4.06
N HIS A 36 -4.46 9.75 -3.40
CA HIS A 36 -4.63 9.70 -1.95
C HIS A 36 -3.34 10.08 -1.21
N LEU A 37 -2.21 9.60 -1.70
CA LEU A 37 -0.90 9.92 -1.13
C LEU A 37 -0.56 11.41 -1.24
N LEU A 38 -0.83 12.05 -2.39
CA LEU A 38 -0.63 13.50 -2.56
C LEU A 38 -1.60 14.30 -1.68
N GLY A 39 -2.85 13.85 -1.53
CA GLY A 39 -3.79 14.41 -0.57
C GLY A 39 -3.25 14.37 0.87
N TRP A 40 -2.70 13.23 1.28
CA TRP A 40 -2.07 13.07 2.60
C TRP A 40 -0.82 13.94 2.79
N VAL A 41 0.03 14.02 1.77
CA VAL A 41 1.21 14.90 1.76
C VAL A 41 0.80 16.37 1.94
N LYS A 42 -0.23 16.81 1.21
CA LYS A 42 -0.80 18.15 1.34
C LYS A 42 -1.42 18.39 2.72
N HIS A 43 -2.17 17.43 3.24
CA HIS A 43 -2.75 17.49 4.58
C HIS A 43 -1.68 17.77 5.65
N ASN A 44 -0.50 17.18 5.47
CA ASN A 44 0.67 17.37 6.34
C ASN A 44 1.46 18.67 6.07
N GLY A 45 0.96 19.56 5.20
CA GLY A 45 1.54 20.88 4.94
C GLY A 45 2.71 20.88 3.96
N VAL A 46 2.87 19.85 3.14
CA VAL A 46 3.90 19.79 2.09
C VAL A 46 3.29 20.26 0.77
N GLY A 47 3.84 21.35 0.20
CA GLY A 47 3.36 21.96 -1.04
C GLY A 47 4.18 21.65 -2.29
N HIS A 48 5.47 21.30 -2.15
CA HIS A 48 6.37 21.02 -3.26
C HIS A 48 6.80 19.56 -3.25
N VAL A 49 6.54 18.86 -4.35
CA VAL A 49 6.85 17.44 -4.49
C VAL A 49 7.57 17.18 -5.81
N ARG A 50 8.67 16.44 -5.76
CA ARG A 50 9.30 15.89 -6.97
C ARG A 50 9.07 14.40 -7.05
N VAL A 51 8.65 13.90 -8.19
CA VAL A 51 8.31 12.48 -8.41
C VAL A 51 9.38 11.83 -9.27
N THR A 52 10.02 10.77 -8.78
CA THR A 52 10.96 9.98 -9.59
C THR A 52 10.20 8.91 -10.38
N LEU A 53 10.43 8.85 -11.68
CA LEU A 53 9.66 8.03 -12.62
C LEU A 53 10.59 7.19 -13.48
N ARG A 54 10.12 6.01 -13.90
CA ARG A 54 10.81 5.15 -14.88
C ARG A 54 9.82 4.35 -15.72
N TYR A 55 8.99 3.54 -15.06
CA TYR A 55 8.01 2.70 -15.74
C TYR A 55 6.75 3.49 -16.09
N ASN A 56 6.41 3.55 -17.38
CA ASN A 56 5.25 4.27 -17.93
C ASN A 56 5.05 5.68 -17.32
N PRO A 57 6.04 6.59 -17.47
CA PRO A 57 5.96 7.92 -16.85
C PRO A 57 4.78 8.75 -17.38
N GLY A 58 4.40 8.54 -18.65
CA GLY A 58 3.29 9.26 -19.31
C GLY A 58 1.98 9.16 -18.54
N ALA A 59 1.61 7.95 -18.11
CA ALA A 59 0.39 7.70 -17.33
C ALA A 59 0.31 8.54 -16.04
N ILE A 60 1.44 8.82 -15.40
CA ILE A 60 1.50 9.65 -14.19
C ILE A 60 1.51 11.13 -14.57
N THR A 61 2.37 11.54 -15.50
CA THR A 61 2.51 12.96 -15.87
C THR A 61 1.25 13.54 -16.51
N GLU A 62 0.52 12.75 -17.30
CA GLU A 62 -0.73 13.17 -17.94
C GLU A 62 -1.87 13.34 -16.93
N TYR A 63 -1.96 12.45 -15.95
CA TYR A 63 -3.01 12.52 -14.93
C TYR A 63 -2.78 13.63 -13.91
N PHE A 64 -1.55 13.77 -13.42
CA PHE A 64 -1.22 14.69 -12.33
C PHE A 64 -0.79 16.09 -12.81
N GLY A 65 -0.38 16.23 -14.07
CA GLY A 65 0.07 17.50 -14.63
C GLY A 65 1.16 18.15 -13.78
N ASN A 66 1.11 19.47 -13.59
CA ASN A 66 2.02 20.18 -12.69
C ASN A 66 1.57 20.21 -11.22
N GLY A 67 0.53 19.46 -10.85
CA GLY A 67 0.00 19.44 -9.47
C GLY A 67 -1.01 20.52 -9.12
N SER A 68 -1.27 21.49 -9.99
CA SER A 68 -2.18 22.61 -9.70
C SER A 68 -3.60 22.16 -9.31
N ALA A 69 -4.12 21.10 -9.93
CA ALA A 69 -5.41 20.48 -9.57
C ALA A 69 -5.44 19.89 -8.14
N PHE A 70 -4.27 19.66 -7.55
CA PHE A 70 -4.06 19.18 -6.19
C PHE A 70 -3.60 20.30 -5.26
N GLY A 71 -3.49 21.56 -5.73
CA GLY A 71 -2.88 22.65 -4.97
C GLY A 71 -1.45 22.34 -4.52
N LEU A 72 -0.70 21.62 -5.35
CA LEU A 72 0.71 21.26 -5.16
C LEU A 72 1.54 21.78 -6.34
N ASP A 73 2.84 21.92 -6.13
CA ASP A 73 3.84 22.08 -7.18
C ASP A 73 4.52 20.72 -7.41
N LEU A 74 4.11 20.03 -8.48
CA LEU A 74 4.67 18.75 -8.89
C LEU A 74 5.72 18.93 -9.98
N GLN A 75 6.90 18.36 -9.73
CA GLN A 75 7.99 18.25 -10.69
C GLN A 75 8.34 16.78 -10.91
N TYR A 76 8.90 16.45 -12.06
CA TYR A 76 9.20 15.05 -12.42
C TYR A 76 10.68 14.87 -12.71
N SER A 77 11.23 13.75 -12.25
CA SER A 77 12.58 13.29 -12.59
C SER A 77 12.46 11.91 -13.24
N VAL A 78 12.57 11.86 -14.56
CA VAL A 78 12.46 10.61 -15.32
C VAL A 78 13.84 9.97 -15.43
N GLU A 79 13.99 8.78 -14.86
CA GLU A 79 15.21 8.00 -14.89
C GLU A 79 15.40 7.36 -16.28
N SER A 80 16.57 7.56 -16.89
CA SER A 80 16.94 6.91 -18.16
C SER A 80 17.43 5.48 -17.99
N ALA A 81 17.86 5.11 -16.78
CA ALA A 81 18.34 3.79 -16.39
C ALA A 81 17.86 3.49 -14.95
N PRO A 82 17.75 2.23 -14.51
CA PRO A 82 17.31 1.91 -13.16
C PRO A 82 18.38 2.33 -12.13
N LEU A 83 18.20 3.49 -11.49
CA LEU A 83 19.16 4.03 -10.52
C LEU A 83 18.93 3.50 -9.10
N GLY A 84 17.93 2.64 -8.90
CA GLY A 84 17.55 2.19 -7.57
C GLY A 84 16.88 3.30 -6.75
N THR A 85 16.40 2.93 -5.57
CA THR A 85 15.56 3.84 -4.75
C THR A 85 16.32 5.07 -4.26
N ALA A 86 17.55 4.93 -3.78
CA ALA A 86 18.37 6.04 -3.32
C ALA A 86 19.06 6.78 -4.47
N GLY A 87 19.46 6.09 -5.54
CA GLY A 87 20.02 6.72 -6.73
C GLY A 87 19.02 7.61 -7.46
N GLY A 88 17.76 7.20 -7.59
CA GLY A 88 16.70 8.04 -8.15
C GLY A 88 16.47 9.32 -7.33
N VAL A 89 16.51 9.21 -6.00
CA VAL A 89 16.44 10.39 -5.10
C VAL A 89 17.69 11.27 -5.24
N ARG A 90 18.88 10.69 -5.45
CA ARG A 90 20.13 11.43 -5.62
C ARG A 90 20.09 12.37 -6.83
N GLU A 91 19.43 11.99 -7.92
CA GLU A 91 19.26 12.83 -9.10
C GLU A 91 18.39 14.08 -8.85
N CYS A 92 17.65 14.12 -7.74
CA CYS A 92 16.87 15.29 -7.33
C CYS A 92 17.68 16.29 -6.49
N ALA A 93 19.01 16.31 -6.59
CA ALA A 93 19.89 17.15 -5.76
C ALA A 93 19.61 18.65 -5.86
N ASP A 94 19.26 19.13 -7.04
CA ASP A 94 18.82 20.51 -7.30
C ASP A 94 17.55 20.88 -6.54
N PHE A 95 16.67 19.91 -6.27
CA PHE A 95 15.39 20.12 -5.61
C PHE A 95 15.51 20.25 -4.09
N TYR A 96 16.29 19.36 -3.45
CA TYR A 96 16.49 19.40 -2.01
C TYR A 96 17.61 20.35 -1.57
N GLY A 97 18.63 20.55 -2.41
CA GLY A 97 19.78 21.41 -2.11
C GLY A 97 20.47 20.98 -0.81
N ASN A 98 20.51 21.88 0.17
CA ASN A 98 21.09 21.62 1.50
C ASN A 98 20.03 21.41 2.61
N ARG A 99 18.75 21.27 2.24
CA ARG A 99 17.64 21.16 3.20
C ARG A 99 17.32 19.69 3.48
N ASP A 100 16.72 19.45 4.65
CA ASP A 100 16.07 18.17 4.92
C ASP A 100 14.78 18.06 4.10
N PHE A 101 14.46 16.84 3.65
CA PHE A 101 13.33 16.57 2.78
C PHE A 101 12.69 15.22 3.11
N PHE A 102 11.43 15.05 2.75
CA PHE A 102 10.75 13.77 2.84
C PHE A 102 11.08 12.90 1.63
N VAL A 103 11.21 11.59 1.85
CA VAL A 103 11.22 10.57 0.81
C VAL A 103 10.06 9.63 1.08
N LEU A 104 9.21 9.40 0.09
CA LEU A 104 7.97 8.63 0.22
C LEU A 104 7.91 7.56 -0.87
N SER A 105 7.36 6.37 -0.56
CA SER A 105 7.06 5.36 -1.57
C SER A 105 5.78 5.71 -2.32
N GLY A 106 5.79 5.63 -3.66
CA GLY A 106 4.68 5.95 -4.56
C GLY A 106 3.45 5.06 -4.47
N ASP A 107 3.57 3.94 -3.77
CA ASP A 107 2.58 2.87 -3.62
C ASP A 107 2.16 2.63 -2.17
N ALA A 108 2.59 3.49 -1.25
CA ALA A 108 2.19 3.41 0.15
C ALA A 108 0.87 4.15 0.39
N VAL A 109 -0.05 3.52 1.10
CA VAL A 109 -1.27 4.14 1.64
C VAL A 109 -1.08 4.34 3.13
N CYS A 110 -1.13 5.59 3.57
CA CYS A 110 -0.79 6.00 4.94
C CYS A 110 -1.74 7.09 5.45
N ASP A 111 -1.93 7.18 6.76
CA ASP A 111 -2.67 8.29 7.38
C ASP A 111 -2.01 8.90 8.62
N TYR A 112 -0.83 8.43 9.01
CA TYR A 112 -0.09 8.94 10.15
C TYR A 112 0.47 10.35 9.92
N ASP A 113 0.83 11.04 11.02
CA ASP A 113 1.31 12.43 10.99
C ASP A 113 2.78 12.53 10.55
N LEU A 114 3.02 13.05 9.34
CA LEU A 114 4.38 13.30 8.82
C LEU A 114 5.13 14.39 9.58
N ARG A 115 4.41 15.31 10.23
CA ARG A 115 5.03 16.40 11.00
C ARG A 115 5.72 15.84 12.24
N ALA A 116 5.18 14.79 12.85
CA ALA A 116 5.82 14.08 13.96
C ALA A 116 7.16 13.44 13.52
N LEU A 117 7.20 12.88 12.30
CA LEU A 117 8.44 12.32 11.73
C LEU A 117 9.49 13.42 11.52
N ALA A 118 9.09 14.56 10.96
CA ALA A 118 9.97 15.72 10.77
C ALA A 118 10.45 16.33 12.08
N GLU A 119 9.61 16.40 13.10
CA GLU A 119 9.98 16.88 14.43
C GLU A 119 11.01 15.95 15.08
N CYS A 120 10.80 14.63 15.01
CA CYS A 120 11.77 13.65 15.49
C CYS A 120 13.12 13.81 14.79
N HIS A 121 13.11 14.01 13.47
CA HIS A 121 14.33 14.24 12.70
C HIS A 121 15.08 15.49 13.17
N ARG A 122 14.39 16.63 13.28
CA ARG A 122 14.99 17.89 13.78
C ARG A 122 15.56 17.75 15.18
N ARG A 123 14.81 17.12 16.10
CA ARG A 123 15.21 16.95 17.50
C ARG A 123 16.45 16.07 17.65
N THR A 124 16.60 15.05 16.80
CA THR A 124 17.70 14.08 16.90
C THR A 124 18.93 14.49 16.08
N GLY A 125 18.74 15.37 15.08
CA GLY A 125 19.77 15.72 14.11
C GLY A 125 20.22 14.49 13.32
N ALA A 126 19.33 13.53 13.08
CA ALA A 126 19.64 12.30 12.37
C ALA A 126 20.00 12.58 10.90
N ALA A 127 20.79 11.72 10.27
CA ALA A 127 21.00 11.75 8.83
C ALA A 127 19.75 11.23 8.10
N VAL A 128 19.09 10.22 8.70
CA VAL A 128 17.82 9.66 8.23
C VAL A 128 16.93 9.37 9.45
N THR A 129 15.65 9.74 9.35
CA THR A 129 14.61 9.30 10.28
C THR A 129 13.56 8.50 9.53
N MET A 130 13.35 7.26 9.94
CA MET A 130 12.50 6.27 9.26
C MET A 130 11.17 6.10 9.99
N ALA A 131 10.05 6.19 9.27
CA ALA A 131 8.76 5.75 9.79
C ALA A 131 8.71 4.22 9.78
N LEU A 132 8.33 3.62 10.90
CA LEU A 132 8.10 2.17 11.00
C LEU A 132 6.61 1.87 11.15
N ALA A 133 6.21 0.73 10.60
CA ALA A 133 4.93 0.10 10.86
C ALA A 133 5.15 -1.23 11.59
N GLU A 134 4.15 -1.70 12.33
CA GLU A 134 4.14 -3.01 12.96
C GLU A 134 3.28 -3.96 12.11
N THR A 135 3.78 -5.18 11.84
CA THR A 135 3.06 -6.16 11.03
C THR A 135 3.29 -7.59 11.48
N ALA A 136 2.22 -8.40 11.46
CA ALA A 136 2.29 -9.82 11.75
C ALA A 136 2.99 -10.64 10.65
N ALA A 137 3.20 -10.08 9.45
CA ALA A 137 3.81 -10.76 8.30
C ALA A 137 5.03 -10.01 7.74
N PRO A 138 6.14 -9.91 8.50
CA PRO A 138 7.25 -9.01 8.16
C PRO A 138 8.20 -9.46 7.04
N MET A 139 8.13 -10.73 6.59
CA MET A 139 9.13 -11.31 5.65
C MET A 139 9.26 -10.57 4.31
N GLY A 140 8.20 -9.87 3.89
CA GLY A 140 8.19 -9.10 2.64
C GLY A 140 8.96 -7.78 2.70
N TYR A 141 9.41 -7.37 3.88
CA TYR A 141 9.88 -6.03 4.17
C TYR A 141 11.26 -6.00 4.83
N GLY A 142 11.84 -4.80 4.94
CA GLY A 142 13.05 -4.57 5.73
C GLY A 142 12.75 -4.44 7.20
N LEU A 143 13.35 -5.29 8.04
CA LEU A 143 13.25 -5.21 9.50
C LEU A 143 14.18 -4.15 10.05
N VAL A 144 13.69 -3.39 11.02
CA VAL A 144 14.46 -2.33 11.67
C VAL A 144 14.56 -2.59 13.16
N LEU A 145 15.77 -2.91 13.61
CA LEU A 145 16.10 -3.02 15.02
C LEU A 145 16.67 -1.69 15.50
N HIS A 146 16.07 -1.12 16.54
CA HIS A 146 16.52 0.12 17.14
C HIS A 146 16.57 0.00 18.68
N ASP A 147 17.35 0.87 19.32
CA ASP A 147 17.42 0.93 20.77
C ASP A 147 16.23 1.70 21.39
N ARG A 148 16.21 1.80 22.72
CA ARG A 148 15.15 2.51 23.48
C ARG A 148 15.04 4.00 23.15
N ARG A 149 16.08 4.60 22.56
CA ARG A 149 16.10 6.00 22.15
C ARG A 149 15.72 6.18 20.67
N GLY A 150 15.43 5.09 19.96
CA GLY A 150 15.06 5.09 18.55
C GLY A 150 16.25 5.00 17.59
N PHE A 151 17.49 4.89 18.06
CA PHE A 151 18.64 4.78 17.14
C PHE A 151 18.70 3.38 16.53
N VAL A 152 18.76 3.32 15.20
CA VAL A 152 18.85 2.07 14.46
C VAL A 152 20.19 1.41 14.74
N ARG A 153 20.13 0.14 15.12
CA ARG A 153 21.29 -0.72 15.37
C ARG A 153 21.51 -1.72 14.26
N ARG A 154 20.42 -2.17 13.63
CA ARG A 154 20.49 -3.10 12.51
C ARG A 154 19.31 -2.87 11.56
N PHE A 155 19.61 -2.95 10.27
CA PHE A 155 18.62 -3.05 9.20
C PHE A 155 18.80 -4.42 8.52
N ILE A 156 17.70 -5.15 8.31
CA ILE A 156 17.72 -6.49 7.72
C ILE A 156 16.68 -6.54 6.60
N GLU A 157 17.13 -6.49 5.34
CA GLU A 157 16.24 -6.52 4.18
C GLU A 157 15.72 -7.95 3.92
N LYS A 158 14.39 -8.10 3.84
CA LYS A 158 13.69 -9.34 3.42
C LYS A 158 14.28 -10.62 4.02
N PRO A 159 14.25 -10.76 5.36
CA PRO A 159 14.85 -11.89 6.03
C PRO A 159 14.06 -13.19 5.82
N ASP A 160 14.78 -14.32 5.90
CA ASP A 160 14.16 -15.62 6.15
C ASP A 160 13.42 -15.61 7.50
N TRP A 161 12.38 -16.44 7.66
CA TRP A 161 11.60 -16.51 8.91
C TRP A 161 12.47 -16.72 10.16
N ARG A 162 13.54 -17.52 10.05
CA ARG A 162 14.50 -17.77 11.14
C ARG A 162 15.28 -16.53 11.59
N LYS A 163 15.27 -15.47 10.79
CA LYS A 163 15.96 -14.19 11.04
C LYS A 163 14.97 -13.07 11.39
N VAL A 164 13.67 -13.37 11.52
CA VAL A 164 12.67 -12.42 11.99
C VAL A 164 12.83 -12.24 13.49
N ILE A 165 13.30 -11.06 13.89
CA ILE A 165 13.62 -10.70 15.28
C ILE A 165 12.79 -9.51 15.79
N THR A 166 11.94 -8.96 14.93
CA THR A 166 11.05 -7.82 15.21
C THR A 166 9.91 -7.84 14.19
N ASP A 167 8.76 -7.29 14.57
CA ASP A 167 7.59 -7.02 13.73
C ASP A 167 7.61 -5.60 13.13
N ARG A 168 8.62 -4.80 13.50
CA ARG A 168 8.80 -3.44 13.01
C ARG A 168 9.46 -3.41 11.65
N VAL A 169 8.71 -2.93 10.66
CA VAL A 169 9.10 -2.92 9.26
C VAL A 169 9.29 -1.51 8.73
N ASN A 170 10.21 -1.40 7.78
CA ASN A 170 10.42 -0.22 6.98
C ASN A 170 9.21 0.08 6.09
N THR A 171 8.70 1.31 6.17
CA THR A 171 7.53 1.77 5.41
C THR A 171 7.85 2.36 4.05
N GLY A 172 9.13 2.64 3.76
CA GLY A 172 9.51 3.46 2.60
C GLY A 172 9.28 4.96 2.78
N VAL A 173 8.97 5.42 3.99
CA VAL A 173 8.75 6.83 4.35
C VAL A 173 9.84 7.32 5.30
N TYR A 174 10.56 8.35 4.86
CA TYR A 174 11.74 8.88 5.52
C TYR A 174 11.73 10.41 5.58
N VAL A 175 12.42 10.96 6.57
CA VAL A 175 13.02 12.31 6.49
C VAL A 175 14.52 12.13 6.33
N VAL A 176 15.09 12.80 5.35
CA VAL A 176 16.48 12.63 4.92
C VAL A 176 17.17 13.98 4.93
N SER A 177 18.33 14.05 5.59
CA SER A 177 19.21 15.20 5.46
C SER A 177 20.00 15.14 4.16
N ALA A 178 20.24 16.30 3.53
CA ALA A 178 21.06 16.39 2.32
C ALA A 178 22.44 15.71 2.48
N ARG A 179 23.04 15.76 3.68
CA ARG A 179 24.31 15.06 3.97
C ARG A 179 24.24 13.54 3.87
N ALA A 180 23.08 12.92 4.13
CA ALA A 180 22.93 11.49 3.92
C ALA A 180 23.08 11.12 2.43
N MET A 181 22.66 12.02 1.54
CA MET A 181 22.76 11.81 0.09
C MET A 181 24.18 11.96 -0.46
N SER A 182 25.14 12.52 0.29
CA SER A 182 26.54 12.55 -0.16
C SER A 182 27.20 11.17 -0.19
N TYR A 183 26.62 10.18 0.51
CA TYR A 183 27.05 8.79 0.47
C TYR A 183 26.52 8.01 -0.75
N VAL A 184 25.60 8.61 -1.51
CA VAL A 184 25.03 8.01 -2.72
C VAL A 184 25.84 8.46 -3.94
N PRO A 185 26.51 7.55 -4.66
CA PRO A 185 27.24 7.90 -5.87
C PRO A 185 26.27 8.43 -6.94
N PRO A 186 26.65 9.49 -7.68
CA PRO A 186 25.80 10.05 -8.72
C PRO A 186 25.65 9.06 -9.90
N LYS A 187 24.47 9.02 -10.52
CA LYS A 187 24.19 8.24 -11.74
C LYS A 187 24.52 6.74 -11.64
N GLN A 188 24.39 6.14 -10.46
CA GLN A 188 24.62 4.71 -10.24
C GLN A 188 23.44 4.06 -9.54
N PRO A 189 23.17 2.76 -9.83
CA PRO A 189 22.22 1.98 -9.06
C PRO A 189 22.58 1.97 -7.57
N PHE A 190 21.69 2.47 -6.73
CA PHE A 190 21.87 2.52 -5.28
C PHE A 190 20.53 2.48 -4.56
N ASP A 191 20.38 1.60 -3.57
CA ASP A 191 19.14 1.43 -2.82
C ASP A 191 19.26 1.92 -1.37
N PHE A 192 18.16 2.46 -0.84
CA PHE A 192 18.07 2.87 0.56
C PHE A 192 18.36 1.69 1.49
N ALA A 193 17.61 0.61 1.31
CA ALA A 193 17.61 -0.56 2.17
C ALA A 193 18.89 -1.39 2.08
N ARG A 194 19.37 -1.63 0.86
CA ARG A 194 20.51 -2.52 0.59
C ARG A 194 21.86 -1.84 0.75
N ASP A 195 21.94 -0.55 0.40
CA ASP A 195 23.23 0.13 0.28
C ASP A 195 23.35 1.31 1.25
N LEU A 196 22.39 2.24 1.25
CA LEU A 196 22.54 3.49 2.01
C LEU A 196 22.47 3.30 3.52
N PHE A 197 21.46 2.59 4.04
CA PHE A 197 21.32 2.43 5.50
C PHE A 197 22.51 1.69 6.12
N PRO A 198 22.99 0.56 5.57
CA PRO A 198 24.23 -0.07 6.05
C PRO A 198 25.41 0.90 6.03
N ARG A 199 25.61 1.65 4.94
CA ARG A 199 26.72 2.59 4.79
C ARG A 199 26.68 3.74 5.80
N LEU A 200 25.51 4.29 6.08
CA LEU A 200 25.34 5.33 7.09
C LEU A 200 25.66 4.80 8.49
N LEU A 201 25.21 3.59 8.82
CA LEU A 201 25.50 2.96 10.11
C LEU A 201 27.00 2.68 10.28
N GLU A 202 27.66 2.18 9.24
CA GLU A 202 29.12 1.95 9.23
C GLU A 202 29.91 3.25 9.38
N ALA A 203 29.43 4.35 8.78
CA ALA A 203 30.03 5.68 8.91
C ALA A 203 29.75 6.36 10.27
N GLY A 204 28.97 5.74 11.16
CA GLY A 204 28.61 6.31 12.46
C GLY A 204 27.56 7.43 12.38
N GLU A 205 26.88 7.59 11.25
CA GLU A 205 25.79 8.54 11.11
C GLU A 205 24.59 8.12 11.98
N LYS A 206 23.86 9.11 12.48
CA LYS A 206 22.65 8.88 13.26
C LYS A 206 21.52 8.48 12.32
N VAL A 207 21.11 7.22 12.36
CA VAL A 207 19.86 6.75 11.76
C VAL A 207 18.86 6.50 12.88
N VAL A 208 17.68 7.12 12.78
CA VAL A 208 16.62 7.03 13.79
C VAL A 208 15.41 6.34 13.17
N ALA A 209 14.73 5.52 13.95
CA ALA A 209 13.46 4.93 13.57
C ALA A 209 12.37 5.35 14.55
N LEU A 210 11.18 5.64 14.01
CA LEU A 210 10.01 6.08 14.74
C LEU A 210 8.83 5.18 14.36
N PRO A 211 8.38 4.29 15.26
CA PRO A 211 7.10 3.61 15.10
C PRO A 211 5.97 4.63 15.00
N MET A 212 5.24 4.61 13.88
CA MET A 212 4.15 5.56 13.63
C MET A 212 2.83 5.00 14.14
N SER A 213 2.03 5.86 14.78
CA SER A 213 0.64 5.55 15.09
C SER A 213 -0.23 5.94 13.91
N GLY A 214 -0.96 4.99 13.35
CA GLY A 214 -1.81 5.16 12.18
C GLY A 214 -1.77 3.93 11.27
N TYR A 215 -2.40 4.05 10.11
CA TYR A 215 -2.44 3.04 9.08
C TYR A 215 -1.23 3.13 8.14
N TRP A 216 -0.75 1.97 7.71
CA TRP A 216 0.20 1.83 6.62
C TRP A 216 -0.08 0.56 5.83
N CYS A 217 -0.10 0.66 4.50
CA CYS A 217 -0.15 -0.47 3.60
C CYS A 217 0.74 -0.23 2.38
N ASP A 218 1.66 -1.16 2.11
CA ASP A 218 2.32 -1.30 0.79
C ASP A 218 1.37 -2.02 -0.16
N VAL A 219 0.82 -1.29 -1.14
CA VAL A 219 -0.02 -1.85 -2.21
C VAL A 219 0.89 -2.54 -3.24
N GLY A 220 1.51 -3.64 -2.80
CA GLY A 220 2.54 -4.35 -3.54
C GLY A 220 2.13 -5.72 -4.04
N THR A 221 0.99 -6.25 -3.61
CA THR A 221 0.45 -7.56 -3.99
C THR A 221 -1.07 -7.50 -4.16
N PRO A 222 -1.69 -8.41 -4.95
CA PRO A 222 -3.14 -8.54 -5.07
C PRO A 222 -3.88 -8.53 -3.73
N ARG A 223 -3.39 -9.32 -2.77
CA ARG A 223 -3.98 -9.40 -1.43
C ARG A 223 -3.89 -8.07 -0.68
N ALA A 224 -2.72 -7.43 -0.71
CA ALA A 224 -2.54 -6.14 -0.03
C ALA A 224 -3.44 -5.06 -0.64
N TYR A 225 -3.53 -5.03 -1.97
CA TYR A 225 -4.44 -4.13 -2.70
C TYR A 225 -5.90 -4.33 -2.28
N TYR A 226 -6.38 -5.59 -2.29
CA TYR A 226 -7.74 -5.89 -1.90
C TYR A 226 -8.02 -5.53 -0.44
N ARG A 227 -7.11 -5.92 0.46
CA ARG A 227 -7.22 -5.61 1.89
C ARG A 227 -7.25 -4.11 2.15
N CYS A 228 -6.43 -3.34 1.44
CA CYS A 228 -6.40 -1.88 1.52
C CYS A 228 -7.74 -1.24 1.11
N ASN A 229 -8.39 -1.76 0.06
CA ASN A 229 -9.73 -1.30 -0.32
C ASN A 229 -10.76 -1.59 0.78
N LEU A 230 -10.75 -2.80 1.36
CA LEU A 230 -11.63 -3.13 2.48
C LEU A 230 -11.37 -2.27 3.71
N ASP A 231 -10.11 -2.07 4.08
CA ASP A 231 -9.74 -1.25 5.23
C ASP A 231 -10.18 0.22 5.03
N ALA A 232 -10.13 0.72 3.80
CA ALA A 232 -10.62 2.06 3.46
C ALA A 232 -12.15 2.17 3.56
N LEU A 233 -12.89 1.15 3.11
CA LEU A 233 -14.35 1.09 3.25
C LEU A 233 -14.78 0.95 4.72
N ASP A 234 -14.05 0.18 5.51
CA ASP A 234 -14.26 0.01 6.96
C ASP A 234 -13.87 1.27 7.77
N GLY A 235 -13.32 2.32 7.14
CA GLY A 235 -12.84 3.52 7.82
C GLY A 235 -11.60 3.30 8.70
N ARG A 236 -10.87 2.19 8.50
CA ARG A 236 -9.62 1.88 9.23
C ARG A 236 -8.43 2.73 8.76
N VAL A 237 -8.52 3.26 7.55
CA VAL A 237 -7.58 4.25 7.01
C VAL A 237 -8.32 5.53 6.66
N ARG A 238 -7.74 6.66 7.06
CA ARG A 238 -8.22 7.96 6.61
C ARG A 238 -7.58 8.32 5.26
N LEU A 239 -8.37 8.28 4.19
CA LEU A 239 -7.96 8.76 2.87
C LEU A 239 -8.14 10.27 2.76
N TYR A 240 -7.40 10.90 1.85
CA TYR A 240 -7.38 12.35 1.69
C TYR A 240 -7.63 12.73 0.23
N GLY A 241 -8.50 13.72 0.01
CA GLY A 241 -8.80 14.25 -1.31
C GLY A 241 -7.72 15.18 -1.85
N ARG A 242 -7.91 15.64 -3.08
CA ARG A 242 -7.01 16.60 -3.76
C ARG A 242 -6.87 17.93 -3.02
N ASP A 243 -7.86 18.30 -2.22
CA ASP A 243 -7.83 19.50 -1.38
C ASP A 243 -7.04 19.29 -0.07
N GLY A 244 -6.57 18.07 0.20
CA GLY A 244 -5.87 17.70 1.44
C GLY A 244 -6.81 17.49 2.63
N LYS A 245 -8.12 17.46 2.40
CA LYS A 245 -9.10 17.15 3.45
C LYS A 245 -9.35 15.64 3.52
N PRO A 246 -9.66 15.11 4.72
CA PRO A 246 -10.12 13.73 4.86
C PRO A 246 -11.32 13.47 3.98
N LEU A 247 -11.32 12.35 3.27
CA LEU A 247 -12.49 11.85 2.57
C LEU A 247 -13.42 11.19 3.58
N GLU A 248 -14.71 11.42 3.43
CA GLU A 248 -15.72 10.64 4.14
C GLU A 248 -15.78 9.24 3.52
N PRO A 249 -15.94 8.17 4.33
CA PRO A 249 -16.23 6.85 3.80
C PRO A 249 -17.48 6.92 2.92
N PRO A 250 -17.54 6.17 1.81
CA PRO A 250 -18.77 6.10 1.03
C PRO A 250 -19.91 5.64 1.95
N ALA A 251 -21.02 6.39 1.96
CA ALA A 251 -22.23 5.98 2.66
C ALA A 251 -22.67 4.60 2.14
N GLU A 252 -23.15 3.72 3.03
CA GLU A 252 -23.68 2.41 2.63
C GLU A 252 -24.71 2.61 1.51
N PRO A 253 -24.58 1.91 0.37
CA PRO A 253 -25.61 1.99 -0.66
C PRO A 253 -26.91 1.39 -0.10
N ASN A 254 -27.87 2.27 0.22
CA ASN A 254 -29.21 1.92 0.71
C ASN A 254 -30.12 1.29 -0.36
N THR A 255 -29.60 0.99 -1.54
CA THR A 255 -30.38 0.43 -2.64
C THR A 255 -29.81 -0.93 -3.01
N PRO A 256 -30.54 -2.04 -2.80
CA PRO A 256 -30.14 -3.32 -3.35
C PRO A 256 -29.97 -3.16 -4.87
N ALA A 257 -28.82 -3.58 -5.39
CA ALA A 257 -28.67 -3.74 -6.83
C ALA A 257 -29.74 -4.73 -7.31
N PRO A 258 -30.39 -4.49 -8.47
CA PRO A 258 -31.31 -5.47 -9.02
C PRO A 258 -30.57 -6.81 -9.17
N ALA A 259 -31.18 -7.88 -8.67
CA ALA A 259 -30.64 -9.22 -8.80
C ALA A 259 -30.43 -9.50 -10.29
N ALA A 260 -29.17 -9.59 -10.71
CA ALA A 260 -28.86 -10.25 -11.97
C ALA A 260 -29.24 -11.72 -11.79
N GLU A 261 -30.02 -12.27 -12.73
CA GLU A 261 -30.26 -13.70 -12.76
C GLU A 261 -28.91 -14.40 -12.97
N ALA A 262 -28.36 -14.94 -11.88
CA ALA A 262 -27.11 -15.68 -11.93
C ALA A 262 -27.32 -16.92 -12.83
N PRO A 263 -26.42 -17.19 -13.78
CA PRO A 263 -26.50 -18.40 -14.57
C PRO A 263 -26.25 -19.59 -13.64
N MET A 264 -27.29 -20.40 -13.38
CA MET A 264 -27.16 -21.70 -12.70
C MET A 264 -26.05 -22.53 -13.38
N ARG A 265 -24.90 -22.65 -12.72
CA ARG A 265 -23.77 -23.47 -13.16
C ARG A 265 -23.62 -24.66 -12.22
N GLY A 266 -24.42 -25.70 -12.42
CA GLY A 266 -24.28 -26.99 -11.71
C GLY A 266 -25.57 -27.50 -11.06
N GLY A 267 -25.62 -28.80 -10.77
CA GLY A 267 -26.80 -29.47 -10.20
C GLY A 267 -26.88 -29.49 -8.67
N TYR A 268 -25.88 -28.93 -7.96
CA TYR A 268 -25.78 -28.95 -6.51
C TYR A 268 -25.77 -27.52 -5.95
N HIS A 269 -26.68 -27.24 -5.01
CA HIS A 269 -26.79 -25.93 -4.34
C HIS A 269 -26.99 -26.10 -2.83
N VAL A 270 -26.51 -25.12 -2.05
CA VAL A 270 -26.79 -25.02 -0.60
C VAL A 270 -26.93 -23.57 -0.16
N GLU A 271 -27.93 -23.28 0.67
CA GLU A 271 -28.06 -22.01 1.38
C GLU A 271 -27.22 -22.05 2.67
N ILE A 272 -26.41 -21.02 2.88
CA ILE A 272 -25.59 -20.85 4.08
C ILE A 272 -26.19 -19.70 4.90
N PRO A 273 -26.98 -19.99 5.95
CA PRO A 273 -27.53 -18.96 6.82
C PRO A 273 -26.43 -18.18 7.53
N CYS A 274 -26.61 -16.87 7.67
CA CYS A 274 -25.63 -16.00 8.33
C CYS A 274 -26.31 -14.81 9.00
N THR A 275 -25.58 -14.14 9.90
CA THR A 275 -26.10 -12.95 10.60
C THR A 275 -26.07 -11.69 9.73
N SER A 276 -25.20 -11.68 8.71
CA SER A 276 -25.09 -10.62 7.72
C SER A 276 -24.48 -11.20 6.45
N ARG A 277 -25.29 -11.33 5.40
CA ARG A 277 -24.84 -11.83 4.09
C ARG A 277 -23.71 -10.97 3.50
N ALA A 278 -23.77 -9.66 3.70
CA ALA A 278 -22.72 -8.73 3.30
C ALA A 278 -21.39 -9.00 4.01
N ARG A 279 -21.43 -9.23 5.34
CA ARG A 279 -20.23 -9.58 6.12
C ARG A 279 -19.65 -10.93 5.66
N LEU A 280 -20.50 -11.94 5.45
CA LEU A 280 -20.04 -13.26 5.02
C LEU A 280 -19.42 -13.20 3.61
N MET A 281 -20.07 -12.52 2.65
CA MET A 281 -19.51 -12.30 1.32
C MET A 281 -18.17 -11.56 1.37
N ARG A 282 -18.03 -10.55 2.24
CA ARG A 282 -16.74 -9.85 2.45
C ARG A 282 -15.65 -10.80 2.95
N LEU A 283 -15.97 -11.65 3.94
CA LEU A 283 -15.01 -12.63 4.47
C LEU A 283 -14.63 -13.70 3.45
N LEU A 284 -15.61 -14.20 2.69
CA LEU A 284 -15.39 -15.14 1.59
C LEU A 284 -14.45 -14.53 0.58
N SER A 285 -14.77 -13.34 0.08
CA SER A 285 -13.94 -12.60 -0.87
C SER A 285 -12.53 -12.35 -0.33
N GLU A 286 -12.38 -11.90 0.92
CA GLU A 286 -11.08 -11.64 1.53
C GLU A 286 -10.19 -12.88 1.63
N LYS A 287 -10.78 -14.02 1.97
CA LYS A 287 -10.02 -15.25 2.22
C LYS A 287 -9.83 -16.09 0.95
N LEU A 288 -10.72 -15.97 -0.02
CA LEU A 288 -10.74 -16.73 -1.28
C LEU A 288 -10.02 -16.04 -2.44
N MET A 289 -9.69 -14.74 -2.33
CA MET A 289 -8.89 -13.95 -3.29
C MET A 289 -7.50 -14.52 -3.66
N PHE A 290 -7.14 -15.69 -3.15
CA PHE A 290 -5.96 -16.45 -3.56
C PHE A 290 -6.21 -17.43 -4.71
N GLU A 291 -7.46 -17.70 -5.10
CA GLU A 291 -7.78 -18.43 -6.32
C GLU A 291 -7.81 -17.42 -7.48
N ALA A 292 -6.67 -17.27 -8.16
CA ALA A 292 -6.54 -16.42 -9.34
C ALA A 292 -7.64 -16.77 -10.36
N GLY A 293 -8.38 -15.77 -10.83
CA GLY A 293 -9.44 -15.94 -11.83
C GLY A 293 -10.87 -15.81 -11.30
N THR A 294 -11.05 -15.35 -10.05
CA THR A 294 -12.38 -15.12 -9.49
C THR A 294 -13.11 -13.97 -10.21
N ASP A 295 -14.24 -14.26 -10.84
CA ASP A 295 -15.17 -13.26 -11.40
C ASP A 295 -16.13 -12.77 -10.31
N PHE A 296 -16.29 -11.45 -10.22
CA PHE A 296 -17.07 -10.74 -9.20
C PHE A 296 -18.35 -10.07 -9.75
N SER A 297 -18.72 -10.34 -11.00
CA SER A 297 -19.84 -9.65 -11.66
C SER A 297 -21.22 -9.93 -11.04
N ASP A 298 -21.44 -11.15 -10.54
CA ASP A 298 -22.71 -11.63 -9.96
C ASP A 298 -22.55 -12.48 -8.68
N GLY A 299 -21.37 -12.44 -8.05
CA GLY A 299 -21.04 -13.27 -6.89
C GLY A 299 -19.54 -13.46 -6.75
N LEU A 300 -19.10 -14.63 -6.31
CA LEU A 300 -17.70 -15.04 -6.24
C LEU A 300 -17.56 -16.37 -6.98
N SER A 301 -17.08 -16.31 -8.23
CA SER A 301 -16.91 -17.50 -9.08
C SER A 301 -15.51 -18.11 -8.92
N LEU A 302 -15.43 -19.33 -8.39
CA LEU A 302 -14.22 -20.14 -8.28
C LEU A 302 -14.23 -21.27 -9.32
N PRO A 303 -13.10 -21.96 -9.58
CA PRO A 303 -13.10 -23.18 -10.39
C PRO A 303 -14.05 -24.24 -9.79
N GLY A 304 -15.21 -24.43 -10.42
CA GLY A 304 -16.23 -25.42 -10.04
C GLY A 304 -17.14 -25.02 -8.87
N ALA A 305 -17.15 -23.76 -8.44
CA ALA A 305 -18.04 -23.26 -7.40
C ALA A 305 -18.39 -21.77 -7.57
N HIS A 306 -19.55 -21.34 -7.11
CA HIS A 306 -19.99 -19.95 -7.18
C HIS A 306 -20.72 -19.56 -5.89
N PHE A 307 -20.36 -18.43 -5.28
CA PHE A 307 -21.10 -17.88 -4.13
C PHE A 307 -21.85 -16.60 -4.50
N ALA A 308 -23.14 -16.52 -4.20
CA ALA A 308 -23.94 -15.33 -4.40
C ALA A 308 -24.76 -14.98 -3.15
N PRO A 309 -24.99 -13.69 -2.84
CA PRO A 309 -25.93 -13.33 -1.79
C PRO A 309 -27.36 -13.77 -2.17
N ASP A 310 -28.07 -14.43 -1.26
CA ASP A 310 -29.50 -14.70 -1.45
C ASP A 310 -30.26 -13.36 -1.47
N PRO A 311 -31.14 -13.09 -2.44
CA PRO A 311 -31.83 -11.80 -2.55
C PRO A 311 -32.86 -11.58 -1.43
N GLU A 312 -33.47 -12.63 -0.90
CA GLU A 312 -34.63 -12.56 0.01
C GLU A 312 -34.28 -12.92 1.47
N LYS A 313 -33.16 -13.62 1.69
CA LYS A 313 -32.74 -14.11 3.00
C LYS A 313 -31.39 -13.55 3.42
N GLU A 314 -31.12 -13.56 4.73
CA GLU A 314 -29.76 -13.39 5.28
C GLU A 314 -28.94 -14.67 5.11
N ALA A 315 -28.70 -15.02 3.85
CA ALA A 315 -27.96 -16.21 3.46
C ALA A 315 -27.05 -15.92 2.26
N VAL A 316 -26.05 -16.77 2.09
CA VAL A 316 -25.24 -16.86 0.87
C VAL A 316 -25.55 -18.20 0.22
N VAL A 317 -25.87 -18.19 -1.07
CA VAL A 317 -26.06 -19.37 -1.90
C VAL A 317 -24.70 -19.81 -2.43
N LEU A 318 -24.39 -21.11 -2.29
CA LEU A 318 -23.24 -21.75 -2.90
C LEU A 318 -23.73 -22.76 -3.94
N ASP A 319 -23.35 -22.54 -5.20
CA ASP A 319 -23.53 -23.48 -6.30
C ASP A 319 -22.20 -24.19 -6.61
N ALA A 320 -22.25 -25.48 -6.93
CA ALA A 320 -21.05 -26.25 -7.28
C ALA A 320 -21.31 -27.28 -8.38
N GLU A 321 -20.25 -27.62 -9.12
CA GLU A 321 -20.32 -28.61 -10.21
C GLU A 321 -20.50 -30.05 -9.69
N ASP A 322 -20.01 -30.35 -8.48
CA ASP A 322 -20.12 -31.65 -7.83
C ASP A 322 -20.27 -31.55 -6.29
N GLU A 323 -20.77 -32.64 -5.69
CA GLU A 323 -21.03 -32.73 -4.24
C GLU A 323 -19.76 -32.58 -3.38
N LYS A 324 -18.60 -32.96 -3.91
CA LYS A 324 -17.31 -32.86 -3.19
C LYS A 324 -16.87 -31.40 -3.09
N GLN A 325 -17.02 -30.62 -4.16
CA GLN A 325 -16.79 -29.18 -4.15
C GLN A 325 -17.82 -28.47 -3.26
N LEU A 326 -19.10 -28.85 -3.35
CA LEU A 326 -20.16 -28.31 -2.49
C LEU A 326 -19.80 -28.47 -1.00
N SER A 327 -19.51 -29.70 -0.57
CA SER A 327 -19.20 -30.00 0.83
C SER A 327 -17.92 -29.30 1.32
N LYS A 328 -16.87 -29.24 0.48
CA LYS A 328 -15.63 -28.53 0.79
C LYS A 328 -15.89 -27.05 1.05
N TRP A 329 -16.58 -26.39 0.13
CA TRP A 329 -16.80 -24.95 0.14
C TRP A 329 -17.86 -24.51 1.15
N GLU A 330 -18.90 -25.31 1.35
CA GLU A 330 -19.88 -25.10 2.40
C GLU A 330 -19.21 -25.09 3.79
N LYS A 331 -18.42 -26.13 4.09
CA LYS A 331 -17.70 -26.22 5.38
C LYS A 331 -16.77 -25.02 5.59
N TYR A 332 -16.10 -24.59 4.52
CA TYR A 332 -15.24 -23.42 4.56
C TYR A 332 -16.03 -22.14 4.86
N ALA A 333 -17.12 -21.89 4.15
CA ALA A 333 -17.95 -20.71 4.34
C ALA A 333 -18.60 -20.67 5.73
N ARG A 334 -19.09 -21.81 6.24
CA ARG A 334 -19.63 -21.91 7.61
C ARG A 334 -18.56 -21.57 8.66
N SER A 335 -17.32 -22.04 8.47
CA SER A 335 -16.22 -21.70 9.40
C SER A 335 -15.93 -20.20 9.49
N LEU A 336 -16.18 -19.43 8.42
CA LEU A 336 -16.03 -17.98 8.42
C LEU A 336 -17.20 -17.27 9.11
N GLY A 337 -18.41 -17.81 9.01
CA GLY A 337 -19.60 -17.27 9.67
C GLY A 337 -19.63 -17.47 11.19
N GLU A 338 -18.98 -18.52 11.69
CA GLU A 338 -18.89 -18.85 13.12
C GLU A 338 -17.73 -18.12 13.85
N SER A 339 -16.89 -17.40 13.11
CA SER A 339 -15.75 -16.64 13.66
C SER A 339 -16.20 -15.28 14.21
N ASP A 340 -16.83 -15.28 15.39
CA ASP A 340 -17.14 -14.08 16.17
C ASP A 340 -16.09 -13.77 17.24
#